data_AF-A0A829MCY3-F1
#
_entry.id   AF-A0A829MCY3-F1
#
_cell.length_a   1.000
_cell.length_b   1.000
_cell.length_c   1.000
_cell.angle_alpha   90.00
_cell.angle_beta   90.00
_cell.angle_gamma   90.00
#
_symmetry.space_group_name_H-M   'P 1'
#
loop_
_entity.id
_entity.type
_entity.pdbx_description
1 polymer ?
#
loop_
_entity_poly.entity_id
_entity_poly.type
_entity_poly.pdbx_seq_one_letter_code
_entity_poly.pdbx_strand_id
1 'polypeptide(L)'
;MTDPAVEAARRAWRVQTGSEPLADDNYTIWVRTIAAREALKPIRESHQHLTKMASGESIPVWTGMMAVLNVLAPLIYKTEELER
;
A
#
# COMPACT_ATOMS: atom_id res chain seq x y z
N MET A 1 -8.60 -4.95 -7.96
CA MET A 1 -8.13 -3.55 -7.80
C MET A 1 -6.66 -3.52 -8.21
N THR A 2 -6.20 -2.49 -8.92
CA THR A 2 -4.79 -2.38 -9.34
C THR A 2 -3.88 -2.09 -8.14
N ASP A 3 -2.66 -2.63 -8.10
CA ASP A 3 -1.69 -2.44 -7.00
C ASP A 3 -1.42 -0.93 -6.76
N PRO A 4 -1.73 -0.38 -5.58
CA PRO A 4 -1.56 1.05 -5.31
C PRO A 4 -0.13 1.57 -5.38
N ALA A 5 0.88 0.72 -5.14
CA ALA A 5 2.28 1.10 -5.30
C ALA A 5 2.65 1.27 -6.78
N VAL A 6 2.07 0.44 -7.66
CA VAL A 6 2.23 0.58 -9.12
C VAL A 6 1.58 1.87 -9.60
N GLU A 7 0.37 2.18 -9.13
CA GLU A 7 -0.32 3.43 -9.47
C GLU A 7 0.43 4.67 -8.95
N ALA A 8 0.97 4.61 -7.73
CA ALA A 8 1.81 5.68 -7.20
C ALA A 8 3.08 5.89 -8.02
N ALA A 9 3.74 4.80 -8.43
CA ALA A 9 4.93 4.83 -9.28
C ALA A 9 4.63 5.48 -10.65
N ARG A 10 3.51 5.12 -11.28
CA ARG A 10 3.05 5.74 -12.54
C ARG A 10 2.80 7.23 -12.39
N ARG A 11 2.11 7.65 -11.32
CA ARG A 11 1.88 9.08 -11.04
C ARG A 11 3.18 9.85 -10.85
N ALA A 12 4.13 9.31 -10.09
CA ALA A 12 5.43 9.94 -9.88
C ALA A 12 6.20 10.11 -11.20
N TRP A 13 6.16 9.12 -12.09
CA TRP A 13 6.75 9.22 -13.42
C TRP A 13 6.15 10.34 -14.26
N ARG A 14 4.81 10.41 -14.32
CA ARG A 14 4.11 11.45 -15.09
C ARG A 14 4.47 12.85 -14.61
N VAL A 15 4.60 13.05 -13.30
CA VAL A 15 5.05 14.33 -12.71
C VAL A 15 6.49 14.65 -13.10
N GLN A 16 7.39 13.67 -13.10
CA GLN A 16 8.80 13.90 -13.42
C GLN A 16 9.05 14.18 -14.90
N THR A 17 8.33 13.49 -15.80
CA THR A 17 8.65 13.44 -17.23
C THR A 17 7.62 14.13 -18.12
N GLY A 18 6.42 14.39 -17.62
CA GLY A 18 5.30 14.91 -18.41
C GLY A 18 4.66 13.89 -19.35
N SER A 19 5.11 12.62 -19.36
CA SER A 19 4.62 11.56 -20.24
C SER A 19 4.10 10.36 -19.46
N GLU A 20 3.27 9.54 -20.11
CA GLU A 20 2.99 8.20 -19.60
C GLU A 20 4.23 7.32 -19.74
N PRO A 21 4.49 6.38 -18.82
CA PRO A 21 5.53 5.39 -19.03
C PRO A 21 5.22 4.61 -20.31
N LEU A 22 6.17 4.58 -21.26
CA LEU A 22 6.07 3.65 -22.38
C LEU A 22 6.00 2.23 -21.81
N ALA A 23 5.28 1.33 -22.47
CA ALA A 23 5.05 -0.04 -22.00
C ALA A 23 6.33 -0.86 -21.72
N ASP A 24 7.50 -0.36 -22.13
CA ASP A 24 8.81 -1.01 -22.01
C ASP A 24 9.75 -0.39 -20.96
N ASP A 25 9.36 0.70 -20.29
CA ASP A 25 10.13 1.27 -19.17
C ASP A 25 9.90 0.49 -17.85
N ASN A 26 9.83 -0.84 -17.93
CA ASN A 26 9.55 -1.75 -16.83
C ASN A 26 10.53 -1.57 -15.66
N TYR A 27 11.81 -1.29 -15.95
CA TYR A 27 12.82 -0.99 -14.93
C TYR A 27 12.47 0.27 -14.13
N THR A 28 12.06 1.32 -14.82
CA THR A 28 11.70 2.62 -14.25
C THR A 28 10.48 2.53 -13.33
N ILE A 29 9.43 1.81 -13.77
CA ILE A 29 8.25 1.57 -12.95
C ILE A 29 8.61 0.67 -11.76
N TRP A 30 9.45 -0.34 -11.96
CA TRP A 30 9.89 -1.26 -10.92
C TRP A 30 10.66 -0.54 -9.80
N VAL A 31 11.66 0.29 -10.13
CA VAL A 31 12.44 1.06 -9.14
C VAL A 31 11.51 1.96 -8.31
N ARG A 32 10.56 2.65 -8.96
CA ARG A 32 9.59 3.52 -8.27
C ARG A 32 8.62 2.73 -7.42
N THR A 33 8.18 1.57 -7.87
CA THR A 33 7.32 0.67 -7.10
C THR A 33 8.05 0.18 -5.84
N ILE A 34 9.35 -0.14 -5.95
CA ILE A 34 10.19 -0.48 -4.78
C ILE A 34 10.29 0.71 -3.83
N ALA A 35 10.63 1.90 -4.33
CA ALA A 35 10.73 3.10 -3.49
C ALA A 35 9.41 3.40 -2.77
N ALA A 36 8.27 3.26 -3.46
CA ALA A 36 6.95 3.41 -2.85
C ALA A 36 6.72 2.37 -1.74
N ARG A 37 7.06 1.10 -1.98
CA ARG A 37 6.93 0.03 -0.97
C ARG A 37 7.85 0.26 0.24
N GLU A 38 9.08 0.70 0.03
CA GLU A 38 10.01 1.08 1.11
C GLU A 38 9.44 2.23 1.96
N ALA A 39 8.90 3.27 1.32
CA ALA A 39 8.29 4.40 2.01
C ALA A 39 7.06 3.99 2.83
N LEU A 40 6.34 2.94 2.42
CA LEU A 40 5.14 2.43 3.12
C LEU A 40 5.47 1.46 4.26
N LYS A 41 6.71 0.97 4.41
CA LYS A 41 7.10 0.03 5.48
C LYS A 41 6.72 0.52 6.89
N PRO A 42 6.97 1.79 7.28
CA PRO A 42 6.62 2.25 8.63
C PRO A 42 5.10 2.24 8.88
N ILE A 43 4.31 2.51 7.84
CA ILE A 43 2.84 2.44 7.91
C ILE A 43 2.40 0.98 8.03
N ARG A 44 3.03 0.07 7.30
CA ARG A 44 2.78 -1.37 7.41
C ARG A 44 3.10 -1.92 8.80
N GLU A 45 4.22 -1.53 9.39
CA GLU A 45 4.58 -1.89 10.77
C GLU A 45 3.54 -1.36 11.77
N SER A 46 3.12 -0.10 11.60
CA SER A 46 2.08 0.51 12.42
C SER A 46 0.73 -0.21 12.28
N HIS A 47 0.34 -0.56 11.05
CA HIS A 47 -0.89 -1.33 10.77
C HIS A 47 -0.86 -2.70 11.47
N GLN A 48 0.26 -3.42 11.38
CA GLN A 48 0.43 -4.72 12.05
C GLN A 48 0.36 -4.58 13.57
N HIS A 49 0.98 -3.53 14.12
CA HIS A 49 0.94 -3.24 15.55
C HIS A 49 -0.50 -2.96 16.01
N LEU A 50 -1.22 -2.06 15.32
CA LEU A 50 -2.60 -1.70 15.63
C LEU A 50 -3.56 -2.89 15.48
N THR A 51 -3.34 -3.75 14.48
CA THR A 51 -4.12 -4.99 14.30
C THR A 51 -3.95 -5.92 15.50
N LYS A 52 -2.73 -6.07 16.03
CA LYS A 52 -2.48 -6.87 17.24
C LYS A 52 -3.13 -6.27 18.47
N MET A 53 -3.06 -4.94 18.63
CA MET A 53 -3.70 -4.25 19.75
C MET A 53 -5.22 -4.40 19.74
N ALA A 54 -5.85 -4.30 18.57
CA ALA A 54 -7.30 -4.40 18.43
C ALA A 54 -7.86 -5.69 19.06
N SER A 55 -7.14 -6.81 18.97
CA SER A 55 -7.56 -8.10 19.53
C SER A 55 -7.79 -8.10 21.04
N GLY A 56 -7.24 -7.13 21.78
CA GLY A 56 -7.46 -6.97 23.22
C GLY A 56 -8.61 -6.03 23.60
N GLU A 57 -9.26 -5.40 22.61
CA GLU A 57 -10.26 -4.36 22.83
C GLU A 57 -11.69 -4.91 22.95
N SER A 58 -12.60 -4.06 23.45
CA SER A 58 -14.04 -4.36 23.43
C SER A 58 -14.57 -4.53 22.00
N ILE A 59 -15.63 -5.33 21.82
CA ILE A 59 -16.21 -5.63 20.50
C ILE A 59 -16.48 -4.36 19.67
N PRO A 60 -17.13 -3.29 20.19
CA PRO A 60 -17.39 -2.09 19.39
C PRO A 60 -16.11 -1.38 18.92
N VAL A 61 -15.09 -1.33 19.79
CA VAL A 61 -13.80 -0.70 19.48
C VAL A 61 -13.05 -1.53 18.44
N TRP A 62 -12.98 -2.85 18.64
CA TRP A 62 -12.38 -3.78 17.66
C TRP A 62 -13.03 -3.64 16.29
N THR A 63 -14.37 -3.60 16.22
CA THR A 63 -15.09 -3.44 14.94
C THR A 63 -14.72 -2.13 14.23
N GLY A 64 -14.66 -1.02 14.97
CA GLY A 64 -14.26 0.28 14.41
C GLY A 64 -12.81 0.28 13.92
N MET A 65 -11.89 -0.26 14.71
CA MET A 65 -10.47 -0.38 14.34
C MET A 65 -10.29 -1.24 13.09
N MET A 66 -10.92 -2.41 13.05
CA MET A 66 -10.80 -3.32 11.91
C MET A 66 -11.41 -2.74 10.63
N ALA A 67 -12.49 -1.96 10.72
CA ALA A 67 -13.04 -1.25 9.57
C ALA A 67 -12.00 -0.32 8.92
N VAL A 68 -11.27 0.46 9.73
CA VAL A 68 -10.22 1.36 9.24
C VAL A 68 -9.01 0.57 8.72
N LEU A 69 -8.54 -0.42 9.49
CA LEU A 69 -7.37 -1.21 9.12
C LEU A 69 -7.58 -2.00 7.82
N ASN A 70 -8.80 -2.47 7.56
CA ASN A 70 -9.14 -3.16 6.31
C ASN A 70 -9.16 -2.21 5.11
N VAL A 71 -9.57 -0.95 5.29
CA VAL A 71 -9.49 0.08 4.24
C VAL A 71 -8.03 0.44 3.91
N LEU A 72 -7.16 0.46 4.92
CA LEU A 72 -5.75 0.78 4.73
C LEU A 72 -4.93 -0.38 4.13
N ALA A 73 -5.30 -1.63 4.43
CA ALA A 73 -4.59 -2.82 3.97
C ALA A 73 -4.20 -2.79 2.47
N PRO A 74 -5.12 -2.54 1.51
CA PRO A 74 -4.74 -2.49 0.10
C PRO A 74 -3.70 -1.43 -0.26
N LEU A 75 -3.56 -0.37 0.53
CA LEU A 75 -2.63 0.73 0.24
C LEU A 75 -1.19 0.41 0.64
N ILE A 76 -0.97 -0.58 1.51
CA ILE A 76 0.32 -0.88 2.14
C ILE A 76 0.79 -2.32 1.91
N TYR A 77 -0.10 -3.21 1.49
CA TYR A 77 0.20 -4.58 1.07
C TYR A 77 0.09 -4.70 -0.44
N LYS A 78 0.84 -5.65 -1.02
CA LYS A 78 0.62 -6.01 -2.42
C LYS A 78 -0.70 -6.76 -2.56
N THR A 79 -1.31 -6.70 -3.74
CA THR A 79 -2.55 -7.44 -4.03
C THR A 79 -2.39 -8.94 -3.73
N GLU A 80 -1.25 -9.54 -4.07
CA GLU A 80 -0.99 -10.98 -3.83
C GLU A 80 -0.85 -11.33 -2.33
N GLU A 81 -0.54 -10.36 -1.48
CA GLU A 81 -0.47 -10.55 -0.02
C GLU A 81 -1.86 -10.52 0.63
N LEU A 82 -2.86 -9.95 -0.04
CA LEU A 82 -4.23 -9.81 0.47
C LEU A 82 -5.15 -10.95 0.04
N GLU A 83 -4.78 -11.68 -1.02
CA GLU A 83 -5.51 -12.83 -1.55
C GLU A 83 -5.12 -14.17 -0.88
N ARG A 84 -4.20 -14.12 0.10
CA ARG A 84 -3.75 -15.28 0.91
C ARG A 84 -4.42 -15.30 2.27
#